data_AF-A0A8S1PQQ4-F1
#
_entry.id   AF-A0A8S1PQQ4-F1
#
_cell.length_a   1.000
_cell.length_b   1.000
_cell.length_c   1.000
_cell.angle_alpha   90.00
_cell.angle_beta   90.00
_cell.angle_gamma   90.00
#
_symmetry.space_group_name_H-M   'P 1'
#
loop_
_entity.id
_entity.type
_entity.pdbx_description
1 polymer ?
#
loop_
_entity_poly.entity_id
_entity_poly.type
_entity_poly.pdbx_seq_one_letter_code
_entity_poly.pdbx_strand_id
1 'polypeptide(L)'
;MDNKKHKVILNMYDLSQGMAKQFSPMFLGKQIDAIWHTGIVVYGKEYYFGGGICASLPKQTLYGNPIEERELGETEIPQATFEEFLRSISSQFSMEKYDLFKNNCNNFTNECAQFLIGKGIPENITGLPQEFLNTQLGQMLKPIIEQMTNQQATNQTEHFFETQSQQQQPPNIFQNINPIIANQPQPQPQPQVQQAVQQPVNQAQQQQQIQNTNVTPIEDLETYFCLIDSSPICIIDFYTEWCGPCKTIKPLFHKLSLENPNINFYNVNIDKVRDIADSLQVTSIPTFITYQNGQQKDRWTGGNQQTLISNIQKLK
;
A
#
# COMPACT_ATOMS: atom_id res chain seq x y z
N MET A 1 -15.85 3.57 -39.88
CA MET A 1 -15.31 3.94 -38.56
C MET A 1 -13.83 4.15 -38.78
N ASP A 2 -13.30 5.31 -38.40
CA ASP A 2 -11.88 5.60 -38.65
C ASP A 2 -11.05 4.92 -37.56
N ASN A 3 -10.18 3.98 -37.95
CA ASN A 3 -9.21 3.38 -37.03
C ASN A 3 -8.16 4.43 -36.69
N LYS A 4 -8.49 5.27 -35.71
CA LYS A 4 -7.59 6.27 -35.15
C LYS A 4 -6.42 5.54 -34.49
N LYS A 5 -5.24 5.65 -35.09
CA LYS A 5 -4.02 5.13 -34.49
C LYS A 5 -3.62 5.94 -33.27
N HIS A 6 -3.13 5.24 -32.26
CA HIS A 6 -2.59 5.81 -31.04
C HIS A 6 -1.12 5.38 -30.89
N LYS A 7 -0.21 6.34 -30.72
CA LYS A 7 1.19 6.04 -30.39
C LYS A 7 1.27 5.34 -29.04
N VAL A 8 2.15 4.34 -28.95
CA VAL A 8 2.47 3.58 -27.74
C VAL A 8 3.93 3.87 -27.42
N ILE A 9 4.16 4.55 -26.31
CA ILE A 9 5.48 5.01 -25.87
C ILE A 9 5.86 4.29 -24.58
N LEU A 10 7.12 3.91 -24.46
CA LEU A 10 7.75 3.38 -23.26
C LEU A 10 8.44 4.52 -22.52
N ASN A 11 7.99 4.82 -21.31
CA ASN A 11 8.71 5.68 -20.39
C ASN A 11 9.66 4.82 -19.55
N MET A 12 10.92 5.26 -19.44
CA MET A 12 11.98 4.56 -18.73
C MET A 12 12.58 5.45 -17.64
N TYR A 13 12.63 4.94 -16.41
CA TYR A 13 13.14 5.63 -15.22
C TYR A 13 14.26 4.82 -14.59
N ASP A 14 15.31 5.49 -14.10
CA ASP A 14 16.38 4.85 -13.33
C ASP A 14 16.18 5.10 -11.83
N LEU A 15 15.71 4.08 -11.11
CA LEU A 15 15.54 4.12 -9.66
C LEU A 15 16.87 4.32 -8.91
N SER A 16 18.01 4.06 -9.56
CA SER A 16 19.35 4.28 -8.99
C SER A 16 19.90 5.70 -9.19
N GLN A 17 19.22 6.55 -9.99
CA GLN A 17 19.64 7.92 -10.27
C GLN A 17 21.11 8.03 -10.76
N GLY A 18 21.54 7.11 -11.62
CA GLY A 18 22.89 6.98 -12.16
C GLY A 18 23.86 6.14 -11.31
N MET A 19 23.50 5.76 -10.08
CA MET A 19 24.39 4.98 -9.20
C MET A 19 24.68 3.59 -9.75
N ALA A 20 23.71 2.91 -10.38
CA ALA A 20 23.95 1.61 -11.02
C ALA A 20 25.03 1.73 -12.09
N LYS A 21 24.90 2.74 -12.98
CA LYS A 21 25.87 3.00 -14.05
C LYS A 21 27.27 3.26 -13.52
N GLN A 22 27.39 4.03 -12.45
CA GLN A 22 28.69 4.40 -11.86
C GLN A 22 29.36 3.24 -11.10
N PHE A 23 28.58 2.40 -10.41
CA PHE A 23 29.13 1.46 -9.42
C PHE A 23 29.02 -0.02 -9.79
N SER A 24 28.11 -0.42 -10.69
CA SER A 24 27.94 -1.84 -11.02
C SER A 24 29.21 -2.54 -11.55
N PRO A 25 30.10 -1.90 -12.35
CA PRO A 25 31.32 -2.58 -12.81
C PRO A 25 32.24 -2.99 -11.67
N MET A 26 32.24 -2.24 -10.57
CA MET A 26 33.06 -2.51 -9.38
C MET A 26 32.46 -3.62 -8.50
N PHE A 27 31.14 -3.65 -8.31
CA PHE A 27 30.49 -4.59 -7.39
C PHE A 27 29.96 -5.88 -8.05
N LEU A 28 29.65 -5.84 -9.35
CA LEU A 28 29.09 -6.98 -10.10
C LEU A 28 30.06 -7.57 -11.13
N GLY A 29 31.18 -6.89 -11.41
CA GLY A 29 32.04 -7.21 -12.55
C GLY A 29 31.39 -6.97 -13.92
N LYS A 30 30.24 -6.28 -13.96
CA LYS A 30 29.43 -6.06 -15.15
C LYS A 30 28.83 -4.66 -15.17
N GLN A 31 28.75 -4.04 -16.34
CA GLN A 31 27.96 -2.83 -16.54
C GLN A 31 26.45 -3.12 -16.49
N ILE A 32 25.73 -2.32 -15.72
CA ILE A 32 24.28 -2.14 -15.71
C ILE A 32 24.09 -0.63 -15.87
N ASP A 33 23.25 -0.18 -16.81
CA ASP A 33 23.08 1.25 -17.09
C ASP A 33 22.09 1.98 -16.16
N ALA A 34 21.15 1.24 -15.55
CA ALA A 34 20.11 1.76 -14.66
C ALA A 34 19.44 0.61 -13.89
N ILE A 35 18.70 0.93 -12.82
CA ILE A 35 17.67 0.05 -12.25
C ILE A 35 16.33 0.50 -12.85
N TRP A 36 15.87 -0.21 -13.88
CA TRP A 36 14.70 0.21 -14.66
C TRP A 36 13.38 0.02 -13.91
N HIS A 37 12.66 1.13 -13.74
CA HIS A 37 11.19 1.14 -13.70
C HIS A 37 10.67 1.62 -15.06
N THR A 38 9.53 1.09 -15.50
CA THR A 38 8.90 1.49 -16.78
C THR A 38 7.39 1.62 -16.68
N GLY A 39 6.84 2.49 -17.54
CA GLY A 39 5.40 2.58 -17.80
C GLY A 39 5.11 2.70 -19.30
N ILE A 40 3.90 2.30 -19.71
CA ILE A 40 3.38 2.50 -21.07
C ILE A 40 2.54 3.79 -21.11
N VAL A 41 2.94 4.73 -21.96
CA VAL A 41 2.15 5.92 -22.30
C VAL A 41 1.31 5.63 -23.54
N VAL A 42 -0.02 5.67 -23.38
CA VAL A 42 -1.01 5.48 -24.45
C VAL A 42 -2.34 6.16 -24.06
N TYR A 43 -3.14 6.58 -25.04
CA TYR A 43 -4.41 7.32 -24.85
C TYR A 43 -4.32 8.61 -24.00
N GLY A 44 -3.11 9.14 -23.75
CA GLY A 44 -2.89 10.32 -22.91
C GLY A 44 -2.70 10.02 -21.41
N LYS A 45 -2.61 8.74 -21.02
CA LYS A 45 -2.29 8.28 -19.66
C LYS A 45 -0.95 7.53 -19.67
N GLU A 46 -0.32 7.43 -18.51
CA GLU A 46 0.84 6.59 -18.23
C GLU A 46 0.44 5.44 -17.31
N TYR A 47 0.55 4.21 -17.82
CA TYR A 47 0.15 2.99 -17.11
C TYR A 47 1.40 2.26 -16.60
N TYR A 48 1.42 1.92 -15.32
CA TYR A 48 2.51 1.20 -14.66
C TYR A 48 1.94 0.27 -13.57
N PHE A 49 2.77 -0.59 -12.99
CA PHE A 49 2.40 -1.47 -11.87
C PHE A 49 3.19 -1.07 -10.63
N GLY A 50 2.46 -0.73 -9.56
CA GLY A 50 3.01 -0.27 -8.29
C GLY A 50 1.98 -0.35 -7.16
N GLY A 51 2.03 -1.41 -6.36
CA GLY A 51 0.95 -1.82 -5.44
C GLY A 51 -0.31 -2.39 -6.14
N GLY A 52 -0.57 -1.95 -7.37
CA GLY A 52 -1.60 -2.44 -8.27
C GLY A 52 -1.40 -1.85 -9.66
N ILE A 53 -2.36 -2.04 -10.58
CA ILE A 53 -2.30 -1.38 -11.90
C ILE A 53 -2.67 0.10 -11.73
N CYS A 54 -1.71 0.98 -12.02
CA CYS A 54 -1.79 2.42 -11.89
C CYS A 54 -2.00 3.10 -13.26
N ALA A 55 -2.58 4.30 -13.27
CA ALA A 55 -2.85 5.04 -14.50
C ALA A 55 -2.83 6.57 -14.25
N SER A 56 -1.65 7.17 -14.29
CA SER A 56 -1.43 8.60 -14.05
C SER A 56 -1.49 9.44 -15.33
N LEU A 57 -1.41 10.77 -15.21
CA LEU A 57 -0.99 11.60 -16.33
C LEU A 57 0.52 11.46 -16.57
N PRO A 58 1.00 11.43 -17.83
CA PRO A 58 2.43 11.30 -18.10
C PRO A 58 3.26 12.37 -17.42
N LYS A 59 4.39 11.96 -16.82
CA LYS A 59 5.32 12.83 -16.07
C LYS A 59 4.72 13.44 -14.79
N GLN A 60 3.62 12.89 -14.29
CA GLN A 60 3.03 13.17 -12.97
C GLN A 60 3.08 11.94 -12.05
N THR A 61 3.78 10.87 -12.46
CA THR A 61 4.09 9.72 -11.61
C THR A 61 5.04 10.11 -10.48
N LEU A 62 5.13 9.27 -9.43
CA LEU A 62 6.09 9.48 -8.34
C LEU A 62 7.57 9.48 -8.77
N TYR A 63 7.86 8.97 -9.97
CA TYR A 63 9.19 8.93 -10.57
C TYR A 63 9.56 10.23 -11.32
N GLY A 64 8.62 11.18 -11.42
CA GLY A 64 8.84 12.49 -12.02
C GLY A 64 8.95 12.43 -13.54
N ASN A 65 10.14 12.73 -14.09
CA ASN A 65 10.38 12.71 -15.53
C ASN A 65 11.15 11.43 -15.93
N PRO A 66 10.74 10.72 -16.99
CA PRO A 66 11.52 9.60 -17.52
C PRO A 66 12.86 10.08 -18.05
N ILE A 67 13.90 9.25 -17.91
CA ILE A 67 15.23 9.51 -18.48
C ILE A 67 15.32 9.11 -19.95
N GLU A 68 14.39 8.28 -20.43
CA GLU A 68 14.18 7.99 -21.85
C GLU A 68 12.68 7.82 -22.15
N GLU A 69 12.21 8.43 -23.25
CA GLU A 69 10.88 8.21 -23.82
C GLU A 69 11.06 7.54 -25.20
N ARG A 70 10.67 6.27 -25.33
CA ARG A 70 10.92 5.44 -26.51
C ARG A 70 9.62 5.03 -27.19
N GLU A 71 9.38 5.51 -28.41
CA GLU A 71 8.22 5.06 -29.19
C GLU A 71 8.38 3.58 -29.59
N LEU A 72 7.43 2.74 -29.16
CA LEU A 72 7.41 1.30 -29.48
C LEU A 72 6.64 1.01 -30.77
N GLY A 73 5.65 1.84 -31.10
CA GLY A 73 4.84 1.73 -32.31
C GLY A 73 3.50 2.44 -32.19
N GLU A 74 2.54 2.02 -33.01
CA GLU A 74 1.17 2.52 -33.02
C GLU A 74 0.19 1.36 -32.84
N THR A 75 -0.89 1.59 -32.08
CA THR A 75 -2.00 0.65 -31.90
C THR A 75 -3.28 1.17 -32.55
N GLU A 76 -4.13 0.25 -33.01
CA GLU A 76 -5.51 0.50 -33.43
C GLU A 76 -6.53 -0.03 -32.41
N ILE A 77 -6.07 -0.54 -31.26
CA ILE A 77 -6.95 -1.04 -30.20
C ILE A 77 -7.71 0.14 -29.55
N PRO A 78 -9.02 0.02 -29.29
CA PRO A 78 -9.76 1.04 -28.54
C PRO A 78 -9.33 1.10 -27.07
N GLN A 79 -9.24 2.30 -26.50
CA GLN A 79 -8.93 2.50 -25.07
C GLN A 79 -9.79 1.63 -24.13
N ALA A 80 -11.09 1.50 -24.41
CA ALA A 80 -12.00 0.66 -23.61
C ALA A 80 -11.58 -0.81 -23.58
N THR A 81 -11.14 -1.37 -24.72
CA THR A 81 -10.64 -2.74 -24.84
C THR A 81 -9.31 -2.93 -24.10
N PHE A 82 -8.45 -1.91 -24.08
CA PHE A 82 -7.25 -1.93 -23.24
C PHE A 82 -7.58 -1.84 -21.75
N GLU A 83 -8.52 -0.99 -21.34
CA GLU A 83 -8.97 -0.91 -19.95
C GLU A 83 -9.70 -2.19 -19.49
N GLU A 84 -10.35 -2.94 -20.39
CA GLU A 84 -10.87 -4.30 -20.12
C GLU A 84 -9.76 -5.34 -19.97
N PHE A 85 -8.70 -5.28 -20.80
CA PHE A 85 -7.51 -6.11 -20.64
C PHE A 85 -6.82 -5.84 -19.29
N LEU A 86 -6.59 -4.57 -18.93
CA LEU A 86 -6.03 -4.21 -17.63
C LEU A 86 -6.85 -4.75 -16.46
N ARG A 87 -8.20 -4.70 -16.54
CA ARG A 87 -9.07 -5.33 -15.53
C ARG A 87 -8.87 -6.85 -15.45
N SER A 88 -8.67 -7.54 -16.58
CA SER A 88 -8.49 -9.01 -16.59
C SER A 88 -7.12 -9.45 -16.03
N ILE A 89 -6.06 -8.65 -16.22
CA ILE A 89 -4.73 -8.93 -15.65
C ILE A 89 -4.52 -8.34 -14.24
N SER A 90 -5.43 -7.52 -13.73
CA SER A 90 -5.32 -6.88 -12.39
C SER A 90 -5.09 -7.86 -11.24
N SER A 91 -5.67 -9.06 -11.30
CA SER A 91 -5.47 -10.11 -10.29
C SER A 91 -4.11 -10.82 -10.38
N GLN A 92 -3.30 -10.52 -11.40
CA GLN A 92 -1.93 -11.00 -11.58
C GLN A 92 -0.93 -9.92 -11.15
N PHE A 93 -1.27 -8.66 -11.38
CA PHE A 93 -0.51 -7.46 -10.98
C PHE A 93 -1.14 -6.81 -9.73
N SER A 94 -1.14 -7.56 -8.63
CA SER A 94 -1.51 -7.11 -7.28
C SER A 94 -0.27 -7.05 -6.37
N MET A 95 -0.32 -6.22 -5.32
CA MET A 95 0.73 -6.14 -4.27
C MET A 95 1.14 -7.52 -3.73
N GLU A 96 0.17 -8.38 -3.39
CA GLU A 96 0.39 -9.76 -2.92
C GLU A 96 1.28 -10.60 -3.87
N LYS A 97 1.27 -10.29 -5.17
CA LYS A 97 1.99 -11.02 -6.22
C LYS A 97 3.20 -10.28 -6.74
N TYR A 98 3.57 -9.13 -6.17
CA TYR A 98 4.76 -8.39 -6.58
C TYR A 98 6.03 -9.23 -6.29
N ASP A 99 6.83 -9.45 -7.32
CA ASP A 99 8.11 -10.16 -7.22
C ASP A 99 9.13 -9.37 -8.04
N LEU A 100 10.12 -8.76 -7.37
CA LEU A 100 11.12 -7.90 -8.00
C LEU A 100 11.87 -8.60 -9.16
N PHE A 101 11.97 -9.93 -9.13
CA PHE A 101 12.67 -10.70 -10.17
C PHE A 101 11.75 -11.30 -11.24
N LYS A 102 10.46 -11.52 -10.94
CA LYS A 102 9.56 -12.33 -11.79
C LYS A 102 8.24 -11.66 -12.17
N ASN A 103 7.75 -10.72 -11.37
CA ASN A 103 6.47 -10.05 -11.55
C ASN A 103 6.55 -8.61 -11.04
N ASN A 104 7.22 -7.75 -11.81
CA ASN A 104 7.49 -6.36 -11.49
C ASN A 104 6.93 -5.40 -12.59
N CYS A 105 7.20 -4.11 -12.43
CA CYS A 105 6.77 -3.03 -13.33
C CYS A 105 7.11 -3.29 -14.81
N ASN A 106 8.26 -3.91 -15.08
CA ASN A 106 8.75 -4.24 -16.42
C ASN A 106 8.01 -5.44 -17.02
N ASN A 107 7.57 -6.41 -16.20
CA ASN A 107 6.68 -7.50 -16.64
C ASN A 107 5.31 -6.95 -17.06
N PHE A 108 4.71 -6.09 -16.23
CA PHE A 108 3.43 -5.43 -16.54
C PHE A 108 3.51 -4.60 -17.84
N THR A 109 4.56 -3.79 -17.96
CA THR A 109 4.81 -2.95 -19.13
C THR A 109 5.03 -3.80 -20.38
N ASN A 110 5.70 -4.95 -20.26
CA ASN A 110 5.83 -5.92 -21.34
C ASN A 110 4.48 -6.51 -21.78
N GLU A 111 3.63 -6.96 -20.86
CA GLU A 111 2.29 -7.48 -21.19
C GLU A 111 1.44 -6.41 -21.91
N CYS A 112 1.50 -5.17 -21.44
CA CYS A 112 0.82 -4.04 -22.08
C CYS A 112 1.33 -3.77 -23.49
N ALA A 113 2.65 -3.81 -23.72
CA ALA A 113 3.22 -3.65 -25.05
C ALA A 113 2.83 -4.83 -25.99
N GLN A 114 2.89 -6.07 -25.48
CA GLN A 114 2.50 -7.25 -26.26
C GLN A 114 1.03 -7.20 -26.67
N PHE A 115 0.14 -6.79 -25.77
CA PHE A 115 -1.29 -6.61 -26.08
C PHE A 115 -1.52 -5.47 -27.09
N LEU A 116 -0.89 -4.30 -26.89
CA LEU A 116 -1.17 -3.11 -27.71
C LEU A 116 -0.57 -3.17 -29.12
N ILE A 117 0.63 -3.73 -29.29
CA ILE A 117 1.38 -3.69 -30.56
C ILE A 117 1.98 -5.03 -31.00
N GLY A 118 1.66 -6.14 -30.32
CA GLY A 118 2.16 -7.48 -30.66
C GLY A 118 3.66 -7.69 -30.41
N LYS A 119 4.29 -6.84 -29.59
CA LYS A 119 5.74 -6.86 -29.30
C LYS A 119 6.02 -6.51 -27.84
N GLY A 120 6.98 -7.18 -27.23
CA GLY A 120 7.47 -6.85 -25.89
C GLY A 120 8.31 -5.57 -25.85
N ILE A 121 8.68 -5.16 -24.63
CA ILE A 121 9.66 -4.10 -24.40
C ILE A 121 11.10 -4.65 -24.53
N PRO A 122 12.14 -3.80 -24.65
CA PRO A 122 13.52 -4.23 -24.88
C PRO A 122 14.05 -5.25 -23.86
N GLU A 123 14.74 -6.29 -24.35
CA GLU A 123 15.29 -7.38 -23.52
C GLU A 123 16.29 -6.92 -22.45
N ASN A 124 16.99 -5.80 -22.69
CA ASN A 124 17.90 -5.19 -21.71
C ASN A 124 17.17 -4.55 -20.50
N ILE A 125 15.84 -4.57 -20.49
CA ILE A 125 14.99 -4.14 -19.39
C ILE A 125 14.40 -5.38 -18.70
N THR A 126 13.69 -6.23 -19.43
CA THR A 126 13.03 -7.44 -18.89
C THR A 126 14.01 -8.51 -18.44
N GLY A 127 15.18 -8.62 -19.08
CA GLY A 127 16.25 -9.54 -18.68
C GLY A 127 17.08 -9.08 -17.48
N LEU A 128 17.05 -7.78 -17.13
CA LEU A 128 17.91 -7.19 -16.09
C LEU A 128 17.90 -7.94 -14.74
N PRO A 129 16.76 -8.42 -14.20
CA PRO A 129 16.76 -9.16 -12.94
C PRO A 129 17.52 -10.49 -13.05
N GLN A 130 17.38 -11.21 -14.18
CA GLN A 130 18.14 -12.44 -14.43
C GLN A 130 19.62 -12.16 -14.69
N GLU A 131 19.95 -11.05 -15.38
CA GLU A 131 21.34 -10.64 -15.56
C GLU A 131 22.05 -10.35 -14.22
N PHE A 132 21.35 -9.71 -13.28
CA PHE A 132 21.85 -9.51 -11.92
C PHE A 132 22.01 -10.84 -11.17
N LEU A 133 20.99 -11.72 -11.21
CA LEU A 133 21.04 -13.05 -10.57
C LEU A 133 22.09 -14.01 -11.16
N ASN A 134 22.58 -13.74 -12.37
CA ASN A 134 23.71 -14.47 -12.96
C ASN A 134 25.07 -14.05 -12.37
N THR A 135 25.14 -12.98 -11.57
CA THR A 135 26.37 -12.52 -10.89
C THR A 135 26.53 -13.18 -9.51
N GLN A 136 27.77 -13.33 -9.04
CA GLN A 136 28.04 -13.89 -7.70
C GLN A 136 27.41 -13.05 -6.58
N LEU A 137 27.42 -11.71 -6.70
CA LEU A 137 26.77 -10.84 -5.73
C LEU A 137 25.24 -10.98 -5.79
N GLY A 138 24.65 -11.10 -6.98
CA GLY A 138 23.21 -11.31 -7.14
C GLY A 138 22.74 -12.64 -6.53
N GLN A 139 23.51 -13.72 -6.68
CA GLN A 139 23.22 -15.01 -6.02
C GLN A 139 23.29 -14.90 -4.49
N MET A 140 24.25 -14.14 -3.95
CA MET A 140 24.40 -13.92 -2.51
C MET A 140 23.30 -13.01 -1.93
N LEU A 141 22.91 -11.96 -2.66
CA LEU A 141 21.89 -11.00 -2.22
C LEU A 141 20.45 -11.48 -2.48
N LYS A 142 20.23 -12.38 -3.43
CA LYS A 142 18.89 -12.92 -3.75
C LYS A 142 18.03 -13.25 -2.53
N PRO A 143 18.46 -14.11 -1.57
CA PRO A 143 17.62 -14.44 -0.42
C PRO A 143 17.36 -13.25 0.51
N ILE A 144 18.26 -12.28 0.58
CA ILE A 144 18.07 -11.04 1.37
C ILE A 144 17.06 -10.13 0.68
N ILE A 145 17.14 -9.99 -0.64
CA ILE A 145 16.20 -9.19 -1.44
C ILE A 145 14.81 -9.84 -1.46
N GLU A 146 14.72 -11.14 -1.70
CA GLU A 146 13.47 -11.91 -1.58
C GLU A 146 12.92 -11.82 -0.14
N GLN A 147 13.76 -11.83 0.90
CA GLN A 147 13.30 -11.58 2.27
C GLN A 147 12.81 -10.13 2.47
N MET A 148 13.43 -9.11 1.86
CA MET A 148 12.99 -7.73 2.00
C MET A 148 11.65 -7.49 1.29
N THR A 149 11.48 -7.95 0.05
CA THR A 149 10.18 -7.87 -0.66
C THR A 149 9.12 -8.70 0.04
N ASN A 150 9.48 -9.90 0.52
CA ASN A 150 8.55 -10.72 1.28
C ASN A 150 8.23 -10.10 2.63
N GLN A 151 9.15 -9.40 3.31
CA GLN A 151 8.83 -8.67 4.55
C GLN A 151 7.93 -7.46 4.28
N GLN A 152 8.05 -6.80 3.14
CA GLN A 152 7.06 -5.80 2.72
C GLN A 152 5.67 -6.43 2.50
N ALA A 153 5.56 -7.71 2.13
CA ALA A 153 4.30 -8.46 2.02
C ALA A 153 3.84 -9.19 3.30
N THR A 154 4.76 -9.63 4.18
CA THR A 154 4.47 -10.41 5.39
C THR A 154 4.33 -9.57 6.64
N ASN A 155 4.91 -8.37 6.72
CA ASN A 155 4.52 -7.41 7.77
C ASN A 155 3.03 -7.02 7.64
N GLN A 156 2.42 -7.21 6.46
CA GLN A 156 0.99 -7.04 6.20
C GLN A 156 0.19 -8.27 6.65
N THR A 157 0.66 -9.49 6.33
CA THR A 157 -0.02 -10.73 6.72
C THR A 157 0.14 -11.08 8.21
N GLU A 158 1.29 -10.83 8.83
CA GLU A 158 1.49 -11.05 10.27
C GLU A 158 0.61 -10.09 11.09
N HIS A 159 0.36 -8.86 10.63
CA HIS A 159 -0.61 -7.96 11.25
C HIS A 159 -2.06 -8.52 11.21
N PHE A 160 -2.35 -9.39 10.24
CA PHE A 160 -3.61 -10.13 10.08
C PHE A 160 -3.67 -11.41 10.93
N PHE A 161 -2.52 -12.01 11.28
CA PHE A 161 -2.43 -13.26 12.05
C PHE A 161 -2.12 -13.05 13.55
N GLU A 162 -1.40 -12.00 13.95
CA GLU A 162 -1.27 -11.59 15.37
C GLU A 162 -2.65 -11.31 15.99
N THR A 163 -3.58 -10.76 15.20
CA THR A 163 -4.98 -10.54 15.60
C THR A 163 -5.80 -11.83 15.77
N GLN A 164 -5.27 -12.99 15.37
CA GLN A 164 -5.93 -14.30 15.56
C GLN A 164 -5.19 -15.21 16.56
N SER A 165 -3.87 -15.08 16.72
CA SER A 165 -3.06 -16.00 17.53
C SER A 165 -3.07 -15.73 19.04
N GLN A 166 -3.58 -14.58 19.49
CA GLN A 166 -3.70 -14.26 20.93
C GLN A 166 -4.92 -14.91 21.65
N GLN A 167 -5.66 -15.82 21.00
CA GLN A 167 -6.83 -16.50 21.59
C GLN A 167 -6.73 -18.03 21.68
N GLN A 168 -5.67 -18.56 22.31
CA GLN A 168 -5.74 -19.81 23.09
C GLN A 168 -4.44 -20.07 23.90
N GLN A 169 -4.54 -20.02 25.23
CA GLN A 169 -3.59 -20.73 26.12
C GLN A 169 -4.25 -22.02 26.63
N PRO A 170 -3.59 -23.18 26.54
CA PRO A 170 -4.09 -24.43 27.10
C PRO A 170 -3.82 -24.52 28.62
N PRO A 171 -4.67 -25.23 29.40
CA PRO A 171 -4.55 -25.26 30.85
C PRO A 171 -3.60 -26.34 31.40
N ASN A 172 -2.60 -25.87 32.17
CA ASN A 172 -2.18 -26.39 33.49
C ASN A 172 -1.40 -27.72 33.70
N ILE A 173 -0.37 -27.58 34.55
CA ILE A 173 0.09 -28.50 35.64
C ILE A 173 0.75 -29.84 35.27
N PHE A 174 2.09 -29.82 35.27
CA PHE A 174 3.00 -30.73 35.99
C PHE A 174 4.27 -29.93 36.33
N GLN A 175 5.04 -30.10 37.41
CA GLN A 175 4.90 -30.64 38.76
C GLN A 175 6.23 -30.27 39.47
N ASN A 176 6.17 -29.83 40.73
CA ASN A 176 7.21 -29.95 41.79
C ASN A 176 8.72 -29.72 41.48
N ILE A 177 9.31 -28.73 42.18
CA ILE A 177 10.38 -28.90 43.19
C ILE A 177 10.29 -27.70 44.18
N ASN A 178 10.79 -27.86 45.41
CA ASN A 178 10.50 -27.07 46.62
C ASN A 178 11.74 -27.16 47.57
N PRO A 179 11.81 -26.55 48.79
CA PRO A 179 11.20 -25.33 49.37
C PRO A 179 12.24 -24.16 49.47
N ILE A 180 12.40 -23.22 50.44
CA ILE A 180 11.94 -22.98 51.83
C ILE A 180 12.08 -21.49 52.25
N ILE A 181 11.46 -21.11 53.40
CA ILE A 181 11.75 -19.97 54.31
C ILE A 181 11.41 -18.54 53.81
N ALA A 182 10.72 -17.66 54.56
CA ALA A 182 9.82 -17.82 55.73
C ALA A 182 9.02 -16.52 56.04
N ASN A 183 7.97 -16.68 56.88
CA ASN A 183 7.32 -15.71 57.77
C ASN A 183 6.22 -14.73 57.25
N GLN A 184 5.29 -14.45 58.18
CA GLN A 184 3.96 -13.83 58.09
C GLN A 184 3.95 -12.40 58.75
N PRO A 185 2.84 -11.63 58.95
CA PRO A 185 1.40 -11.96 58.77
C PRO A 185 0.47 -10.87 58.14
N GLN A 186 -0.81 -11.23 57.99
CA GLN A 186 -1.96 -10.34 57.71
C GLN A 186 -2.86 -10.17 58.96
N PRO A 187 -3.71 -9.12 58.99
CA PRO A 187 -5.01 -9.12 59.69
C PRO A 187 -6.22 -9.09 58.71
N GLN A 188 -7.42 -9.45 59.22
CA GLN A 188 -8.71 -9.44 58.48
C GLN A 188 -9.71 -8.39 59.11
N PRO A 189 -11.06 -8.47 58.99
CA PRO A 189 -11.78 -7.66 57.98
C PRO A 189 -13.07 -6.92 58.48
N GLN A 190 -13.82 -6.33 57.51
CA GLN A 190 -15.28 -6.02 57.56
C GLN A 190 -15.73 -4.82 58.46
N PRO A 191 -16.98 -4.28 58.33
CA PRO A 191 -18.16 -4.80 57.61
C PRO A 191 -18.74 -3.90 56.48
N GLN A 192 -19.89 -4.33 55.93
CA GLN A 192 -20.60 -3.77 54.76
C GLN A 192 -21.81 -2.90 55.14
N VAL A 193 -22.29 -2.04 54.23
CA VAL A 193 -23.62 -1.40 54.28
C VAL A 193 -24.26 -1.39 52.87
N GLN A 194 -25.59 -1.48 52.80
CA GLN A 194 -26.41 -1.54 51.59
C GLN A 194 -27.73 -0.74 51.81
N GLN A 195 -28.50 -0.29 50.81
CA GLN A 195 -28.36 -0.39 49.35
C GLN A 195 -29.03 0.83 48.66
N ALA A 196 -28.59 1.22 47.46
CA ALA A 196 -29.36 2.08 46.55
C ALA A 196 -28.93 1.83 45.09
N VAL A 197 -29.87 1.48 44.20
CA VAL A 197 -29.58 1.09 42.81
C VAL A 197 -29.94 2.20 41.84
N GLN A 198 -28.98 2.62 41.02
CA GLN A 198 -29.22 3.32 39.75
C GLN A 198 -28.41 2.60 38.66
N GLN A 199 -29.02 2.42 37.48
CA GLN A 199 -28.45 1.61 36.40
C GLN A 199 -27.53 2.44 35.48
N PRO A 200 -26.26 2.08 35.28
CA PRO A 200 -25.49 2.48 34.12
C PRO A 200 -25.78 1.52 32.96
N VAL A 201 -26.36 2.01 31.86
CA VAL A 201 -26.67 1.19 30.69
C VAL A 201 -25.38 0.84 29.91
N ASN A 202 -25.04 -0.45 29.90
CA ASN A 202 -24.16 -1.18 28.97
C ASN A 202 -23.12 -0.37 28.16
N GLN A 203 -22.01 0.02 28.79
CA GLN A 203 -20.80 0.41 28.04
C GLN A 203 -20.14 -0.80 27.31
N ALA A 204 -20.35 -2.02 27.81
CA ALA A 204 -19.75 -3.25 27.28
C ALA A 204 -20.17 -3.61 25.84
N GLN A 205 -21.29 -3.06 25.32
CA GLN A 205 -21.80 -3.40 23.99
C GLN A 205 -21.11 -2.64 22.84
N GLN A 206 -20.30 -1.60 23.12
CA GLN A 206 -19.64 -0.81 22.06
C GLN A 206 -18.29 -1.38 21.58
N GLN A 207 -17.70 -2.37 22.26
CA GLN A 207 -16.32 -2.82 21.99
C GLN A 207 -16.20 -4.04 21.04
N GLN A 208 -17.30 -4.54 20.47
CA GLN A 208 -17.30 -5.77 19.64
C GLN A 208 -17.82 -5.58 18.21
N GLN A 209 -17.93 -4.36 17.70
CA GLN A 209 -18.61 -4.07 16.41
C GLN A 209 -17.70 -3.72 15.22
N ILE A 210 -16.40 -4.03 15.29
CA ILE A 210 -15.43 -3.70 14.22
C ILE A 210 -14.67 -4.94 13.73
N GLN A 211 -15.27 -5.66 12.77
CA GLN A 211 -14.56 -6.64 11.92
C GLN A 211 -14.94 -6.60 10.43
N ASN A 212 -16.00 -5.88 10.05
CA ASN A 212 -16.30 -5.55 8.64
C ASN A 212 -16.02 -4.07 8.40
N THR A 213 -15.12 -3.74 7.48
CA THR A 213 -14.76 -2.35 7.12
C THR A 213 -14.29 -2.31 5.67
N ASN A 214 -14.70 -1.29 4.89
CA ASN A 214 -14.16 -1.06 3.55
C ASN A 214 -13.00 -0.05 3.58
N VAL A 215 -12.06 -0.23 4.51
CA VAL A 215 -10.87 0.64 4.65
C VAL A 215 -9.63 -0.15 4.31
N THR A 216 -8.92 0.25 3.26
CA THR A 216 -7.68 -0.41 2.82
C THR A 216 -6.45 0.32 3.40
N PRO A 217 -5.50 -0.38 4.05
CA PRO A 217 -4.25 0.23 4.48
C PRO A 217 -3.37 0.59 3.27
N ILE A 218 -2.61 1.66 3.38
CA ILE A 218 -1.56 2.06 2.43
C ILE A 218 -0.23 1.98 3.19
N GLU A 219 0.68 1.16 2.67
CA GLU A 219 1.90 0.75 3.39
C GLU A 219 3.20 1.22 2.73
N ASP A 220 3.11 1.87 1.56
CA ASP A 220 4.23 2.44 0.82
C ASP A 220 3.79 3.63 -0.07
N LEU A 221 4.74 4.47 -0.46
CA LEU A 221 4.52 5.69 -1.25
C LEU A 221 4.08 5.43 -2.71
N GLU A 222 4.43 4.29 -3.30
CA GLU A 222 4.09 3.96 -4.68
C GLU A 222 2.60 3.57 -4.80
N THR A 223 2.16 2.68 -3.90
CA THR A 223 0.75 2.33 -3.68
C THR A 223 -0.09 3.56 -3.34
N TYR A 224 0.45 4.50 -2.56
CA TYR A 224 -0.23 5.76 -2.25
C TYR A 224 -0.63 6.54 -3.51
N PHE A 225 0.33 6.80 -4.40
CA PHE A 225 0.06 7.53 -5.64
C PHE A 225 -0.82 6.71 -6.60
N CYS A 226 -0.60 5.39 -6.67
CA CYS A 226 -1.44 4.49 -7.47
C CYS A 226 -2.93 4.55 -7.09
N LEU A 227 -3.24 4.61 -5.79
CA LEU A 227 -4.61 4.57 -5.28
C LEU A 227 -5.36 5.91 -5.40
N ILE A 228 -4.69 7.07 -5.36
CA ILE A 228 -5.35 8.36 -5.61
C ILE A 228 -5.71 8.59 -7.08
N ASP A 229 -4.91 8.07 -8.01
CA ASP A 229 -5.13 8.19 -9.46
C ASP A 229 -6.14 7.15 -9.98
N SER A 230 -6.10 5.92 -9.46
CA SER A 230 -7.07 4.87 -9.83
C SER A 230 -8.44 5.03 -9.16
N SER A 231 -8.54 5.81 -8.08
CA SER A 231 -9.81 6.14 -7.42
C SER A 231 -10.52 7.31 -8.11
N PRO A 232 -11.78 7.14 -8.56
CA PRO A 232 -12.61 8.27 -8.99
C PRO A 232 -12.80 9.29 -7.86
N ILE A 233 -12.99 8.79 -6.63
CA ILE A 233 -13.16 9.58 -5.39
C ILE A 233 -12.58 8.76 -4.22
N CYS A 234 -11.74 9.35 -3.37
CA CYS A 234 -11.28 8.69 -2.14
C CYS A 234 -11.01 9.65 -0.96
N ILE A 235 -10.87 9.07 0.22
CA ILE A 235 -10.47 9.74 1.47
C ILE A 235 -9.42 8.90 2.21
N ILE A 236 -8.42 9.56 2.78
CA ILE A 236 -7.26 8.93 3.44
C ILE A 236 -7.12 9.47 4.87
N ASP A 237 -7.10 8.59 5.87
CA ASP A 237 -6.83 8.89 7.29
C ASP A 237 -5.36 8.64 7.65
N PHE A 238 -4.64 9.69 8.05
CA PHE A 238 -3.24 9.65 8.45
C PHE A 238 -3.15 9.63 9.98
N TYR A 239 -2.66 8.52 10.54
CA TYR A 239 -2.82 8.20 11.96
C TYR A 239 -1.62 7.44 12.55
N THR A 240 -1.66 7.19 13.87
CA THR A 240 -0.79 6.24 14.58
C THR A 240 -1.57 5.46 15.63
N GLU A 241 -1.08 4.28 16.05
CA GLU A 241 -1.80 3.40 17.00
C GLU A 241 -1.72 3.87 18.47
N TRP A 242 -1.02 4.96 18.77
CA TRP A 242 -1.00 5.61 20.10
C TRP A 242 -1.78 6.93 20.14
N CYS A 243 -2.13 7.50 18.99
CA CYS A 243 -2.91 8.73 18.86
C CYS A 243 -4.34 8.60 19.45
N GLY A 244 -4.61 9.31 20.56
CA GLY A 244 -5.91 9.35 21.22
C GLY A 244 -7.07 9.81 20.31
N PRO A 245 -7.00 11.00 19.68
CA PRO A 245 -8.05 11.48 18.79
C PRO A 245 -8.29 10.58 17.57
N CYS A 246 -7.26 9.90 17.07
CA CYS A 246 -7.37 8.91 15.99
C CYS A 246 -8.24 7.72 16.45
N LYS A 247 -8.02 7.18 17.65
CA LYS A 247 -8.87 6.12 18.22
C LYS A 247 -10.32 6.54 18.41
N THR A 248 -10.59 7.81 18.70
CA THR A 248 -11.95 8.36 18.83
C THR A 248 -12.70 8.44 17.48
N ILE A 249 -11.98 8.63 16.37
CA ILE A 249 -12.61 8.80 15.04
C ILE A 249 -12.57 7.55 14.15
N LYS A 250 -11.61 6.64 14.35
CA LYS A 250 -11.46 5.37 13.61
C LYS A 250 -12.78 4.56 13.50
N PRO A 251 -13.62 4.39 14.55
CA PRO A 251 -14.92 3.70 14.42
C PRO A 251 -15.93 4.41 13.51
N LEU A 252 -15.94 5.75 13.49
CA LEU A 252 -16.80 6.53 12.60
C LEU A 252 -16.29 6.47 11.15
N PHE A 253 -14.98 6.56 10.94
CA PHE A 253 -14.36 6.39 9.62
C PHE A 253 -14.66 5.01 9.02
N HIS A 254 -14.51 3.95 9.84
CA HIS A 254 -14.87 2.58 9.49
C HIS A 254 -16.37 2.44 9.16
N LYS A 255 -17.26 3.06 9.94
CA LYS A 255 -18.70 3.06 9.64
C LYS A 255 -18.99 3.75 8.28
N LEU A 256 -18.38 4.91 8.05
CA LEU A 256 -18.61 5.68 6.84
C LEU A 256 -18.08 4.97 5.58
N SER A 257 -17.07 4.11 5.66
CA SER A 257 -16.64 3.29 4.51
C SER A 257 -17.68 2.25 4.06
N LEU A 258 -18.54 1.79 4.96
CA LEU A 258 -19.66 0.90 4.65
C LEU A 258 -20.87 1.68 4.10
N GLU A 259 -21.14 2.88 4.63
CA GLU A 259 -22.29 3.72 4.22
C GLU A 259 -22.08 4.46 2.88
N ASN A 260 -20.85 4.45 2.32
CA ASN A 260 -20.48 5.25 1.15
C ASN A 260 -19.65 4.46 0.11
N PRO A 261 -20.18 3.35 -0.47
CA PRO A 261 -19.42 2.43 -1.34
C PRO A 261 -18.94 3.02 -2.68
N ASN A 262 -19.33 4.25 -3.02
CA ASN A 262 -18.84 4.99 -4.20
C ASN A 262 -17.59 5.84 -3.91
N ILE A 263 -17.10 5.84 -2.66
CA ILE A 263 -15.91 6.54 -2.21
C ILE A 263 -14.96 5.49 -1.64
N ASN A 264 -13.71 5.46 -2.10
CA ASN A 264 -12.71 4.56 -1.53
C ASN A 264 -12.17 5.14 -0.21
N PHE A 265 -12.05 4.33 0.83
CA PHE A 265 -11.50 4.74 2.12
C PHE A 265 -10.15 4.08 2.35
N TYR A 266 -9.16 4.88 2.72
CA TYR A 266 -7.79 4.44 2.96
C TYR A 266 -7.27 4.92 4.32
N ASN A 267 -6.23 4.26 4.84
CA ASN A 267 -5.48 4.79 5.97
C ASN A 267 -3.95 4.64 5.77
N VAL A 268 -3.19 5.55 6.37
CA VAL A 268 -1.72 5.57 6.38
C VAL A 268 -1.25 5.65 7.82
N ASN A 269 -0.47 4.65 8.26
CA ASN A 269 0.17 4.68 9.58
C ASN A 269 1.54 5.36 9.47
N ILE A 270 1.63 6.62 9.90
CA ILE A 270 2.81 7.46 9.64
C ILE A 270 4.07 7.05 10.43
N ASP A 271 3.95 6.21 11.47
CA ASP A 271 5.11 5.63 12.16
C ASP A 271 5.82 4.58 11.27
N LYS A 272 5.02 3.83 10.49
CA LYS A 272 5.47 2.81 9.54
C LYS A 272 5.94 3.42 8.21
N VAL A 273 5.16 4.36 7.66
CA VAL A 273 5.29 4.86 6.28
C VAL A 273 5.63 6.36 6.27
N ARG A 274 6.88 6.68 6.62
CA ARG A 274 7.33 8.05 6.92
C ARG A 274 7.56 8.89 5.68
N ASP A 275 8.00 8.26 4.60
CA ASP A 275 8.17 8.84 3.27
C ASP A 275 6.86 9.45 2.72
N ILE A 276 5.71 8.82 2.96
CA ILE A 276 4.40 9.45 2.70
C ILE A 276 4.20 10.69 3.57
N ALA A 277 4.47 10.61 4.87
CA ALA A 277 4.26 11.72 5.79
C ALA A 277 5.16 12.93 5.48
N ASP A 278 6.42 12.70 5.11
CA ASP A 278 7.38 13.71 4.70
C ASP A 278 6.98 14.34 3.34
N SER A 279 6.70 13.51 2.33
CA SER A 279 6.27 13.92 0.99
C SER A 279 5.01 14.80 1.02
N LEU A 280 4.03 14.42 1.84
CA LEU A 280 2.75 15.13 1.98
C LEU A 280 2.76 16.21 3.07
N GLN A 281 3.87 16.39 3.80
CA GLN A 281 3.99 17.32 4.94
C GLN A 281 2.91 17.13 6.02
N VAL A 282 2.69 15.88 6.45
CA VAL A 282 1.71 15.52 7.48
C VAL A 282 2.33 15.66 8.87
N THR A 283 2.35 16.90 9.38
CA THR A 283 2.98 17.25 10.66
C THR A 283 2.08 17.07 11.90
N SER A 284 0.88 16.50 11.76
CA SER A 284 -0.11 16.33 12.85
C SER A 284 -1.17 15.29 12.51
N ILE A 285 -1.73 14.64 13.54
CA ILE A 285 -2.65 13.49 13.41
C ILE A 285 -3.88 13.57 14.34
N PRO A 286 -5.04 13.02 13.95
CA PRO A 286 -5.33 12.49 12.62
C PRO A 286 -5.38 13.62 11.60
N THR A 287 -4.86 13.39 10.41
CA THR A 287 -5.04 14.28 9.25
C THR A 287 -5.84 13.51 8.21
N PHE A 288 -6.75 14.20 7.53
CA PHE A 288 -7.55 13.63 6.46
C PHE A 288 -7.30 14.40 5.18
N ILE A 289 -7.20 13.67 4.07
CA ILE A 289 -7.08 14.24 2.74
C ILE A 289 -8.07 13.53 1.81
N THR A 290 -8.78 14.29 0.98
CA THR A 290 -9.72 13.75 -0.01
C THR A 290 -9.23 14.01 -1.43
N TYR A 291 -9.40 13.03 -2.31
CA TYR A 291 -9.04 13.11 -3.73
C TYR A 291 -10.25 12.82 -4.61
N GLN A 292 -10.24 13.38 -5.81
CA GLN A 292 -11.17 13.05 -6.88
C GLN A 292 -10.44 13.12 -8.22
N ASN A 293 -10.32 11.97 -8.89
CA ASN A 293 -9.51 11.75 -10.10
C ASN A 293 -8.07 12.28 -9.94
N GLY A 294 -7.29 11.71 -9.02
CA GLY A 294 -5.90 12.12 -8.73
C GLY A 294 -5.72 13.47 -8.02
N GLN A 295 -6.69 14.38 -8.12
CA GLN A 295 -6.57 15.75 -7.58
C GLN A 295 -7.01 15.84 -6.11
N GLN A 296 -6.13 16.34 -5.24
CA GLN A 296 -6.46 16.74 -3.87
C GLN A 296 -7.57 17.80 -3.88
N LYS A 297 -8.63 17.62 -3.08
CA LYS A 297 -9.79 18.54 -2.99
C LYS A 297 -9.86 19.29 -1.65
N ASP A 298 -9.94 18.57 -0.55
CA ASP A 298 -9.93 19.10 0.83
C ASP A 298 -8.83 18.40 1.65
N ARG A 299 -8.27 19.12 2.62
CA ARG A 299 -7.32 18.61 3.64
C ARG A 299 -7.65 19.24 4.99
N TRP A 300 -7.70 18.46 6.06
CA TRP A 300 -7.88 18.99 7.43
C TRP A 300 -7.22 18.09 8.48
N THR A 301 -7.08 18.61 9.70
CA THR A 301 -6.46 17.92 10.83
C THR A 301 -7.38 17.95 12.05
N GLY A 302 -7.34 16.90 12.86
CA GLY A 302 -8.09 16.77 14.12
C GLY A 302 -9.28 15.83 14.01
N GLY A 303 -9.53 15.07 15.09
CA GLY A 303 -10.58 14.05 15.19
C GLY A 303 -12.02 14.59 15.34
N ASN A 304 -12.39 15.64 14.59
CA ASN A 304 -13.74 16.20 14.65
C ASN A 304 -14.71 15.39 13.78
N GLN A 305 -15.65 14.70 14.43
CA GLN A 305 -16.64 13.83 13.77
C GLN A 305 -17.55 14.59 12.78
N GLN A 306 -17.98 15.81 13.13
CA GLN A 306 -18.85 16.61 12.26
C GLN A 306 -18.12 17.09 11.01
N THR A 307 -16.84 17.48 11.14
CA THR A 307 -15.98 17.84 10.00
C THR A 307 -15.82 16.65 9.05
N LEU A 308 -15.52 15.46 9.57
CA LEU A 308 -15.40 14.24 8.76
C LEU A 308 -16.69 13.92 7.99
N ILE A 309 -17.83 13.92 8.67
CA ILE A 309 -19.14 13.66 8.05
C ILE A 309 -19.44 14.69 6.95
N SER A 310 -19.27 15.99 7.25
CA SER A 310 -19.58 17.06 6.28
C SER A 310 -18.66 17.03 5.06
N ASN A 311 -17.38 16.69 5.21
CA ASN A 311 -16.47 16.58 4.07
C ASN A 311 -16.75 15.34 3.22
N ILE A 312 -17.09 14.18 3.81
CA ILE A 312 -17.56 13.01 3.05
C ILE A 312 -18.88 13.28 2.32
N GLN A 313 -19.75 14.15 2.85
CA GLN A 313 -20.97 14.57 2.16
C GLN A 313 -20.71 15.48 0.94
N LYS A 314 -19.63 16.27 0.92
CA LYS A 314 -19.21 17.06 -0.27
C LYS A 314 -18.72 16.21 -1.45
N LEU A 315 -18.37 14.94 -1.19
CA LEU A 315 -17.81 14.01 -2.17
C LEU A 315 -18.89 13.20 -2.92
N LYS A 316 -20.17 13.61 -2.83
CA LYS A 316 -21.32 12.93 -3.45
C LYS A 316 -21.92 13.76 -4.58
#